data_AF-A0A6G6YLF0-F1
#
_entry.id   AF-A0A6G6YLF0-F1
#
_cell.length_a   1.000
_cell.length_b   1.000
_cell.length_c   1.000
_cell.angle_alpha   90.00
_cell.angle_beta   90.00
_cell.angle_gamma   90.00
#
_symmetry.space_group_name_H-M   'P 1'
#
loop_
_entity.id
_entity.type
_entity.pdbx_description
1 polymer ?
#
loop_
_entity_poly.entity_id
_entity_poly.type
_entity_poly.pdbx_seq_one_letter_code
_entity_poly.pdbx_strand_id
1 'polypeptide(L)'
;MIDKIKFYIENVRLKDDVLKDKFKRKPNSRNGNEVYLFDHFNSVFVKKNIDEVDNSPEDEEEAYIENVKHQNLYILYIRKIDTKVGKLIFHQNLRRNWINYIKLQFLRGFEGDFLSPTYDLKFNDFVKIIDLYANELNIPKNIFWNATITQLELGVNLKFDTRLKKDKKLVGTISMGKMLSCFGRLKNVEDKHSYGNHGICFKAKNFELSIYDKLKRIIKTKEIFKKSGERAKKNNQRKLSRVTFFLRYELRILSMSHFNQSAFKNRIGTLKQIKDNWNEILTVLYETTDDIEFYDFLSPEIETKLMKIGLESKGLEKFKDLMIYNGLKKIGYEDFKNFIVPLVNSKVRTKFESEILQVNSEFRDMSKYGNSYERKFLRALETKLNSLRIS
;
A
#
# COMPACT_ATOMS: atom_id res chain seq x y z
N MET A 1 4.36 7.42 3.93
CA MET A 1 3.81 7.72 2.60
C MET A 1 4.70 7.16 1.51
N ILE A 2 5.94 7.63 1.34
CA ILE A 2 6.81 7.14 0.25
C ILE A 2 7.45 5.82 0.66
N ASP A 3 7.26 4.79 -0.16
CA ASP A 3 7.85 3.46 0.05
C ASP A 3 9.08 3.30 -0.82
N LYS A 4 8.88 3.07 -2.12
CA LYS A 4 9.95 2.91 -3.09
C LYS A 4 10.02 4.11 -4.01
N ILE A 5 11.24 4.43 -4.41
CA ILE A 5 11.49 5.53 -5.33
C ILE A 5 12.67 5.16 -6.24
N LYS A 6 12.56 5.59 -7.50
CA LYS A 6 13.67 5.57 -8.44
C LYS A 6 13.94 6.98 -8.92
N PHE A 7 15.13 7.49 -8.67
CA PHE A 7 15.53 8.83 -9.10
C PHE A 7 16.97 8.85 -9.57
N TYR A 8 17.38 9.92 -10.25
CA TYR A 8 18.76 10.11 -10.67
C TYR A 8 19.20 11.56 -10.54
N ILE A 9 20.52 11.74 -10.44
CA ILE A 9 21.19 13.03 -10.51
C ILE A 9 22.21 12.95 -11.64
N GLU A 10 22.18 13.91 -12.55
CA GLU A 10 23.16 14.01 -13.63
C GLU A 10 24.24 15.01 -13.28
N ASN A 11 25.36 14.92 -14.00
CA ASN A 11 26.48 15.85 -13.88
C ASN A 11 27.07 15.93 -12.46
N VAL A 12 27.10 14.80 -11.75
CA VAL A 12 27.66 14.71 -10.39
C VAL A 12 29.10 14.23 -10.43
N ARG A 13 29.97 14.87 -9.66
CA ARG A 13 31.31 14.38 -9.36
C ARG A 13 31.35 13.84 -7.93
N LEU A 14 31.53 12.53 -7.78
CA LEU A 14 31.85 11.94 -6.49
C LEU A 14 33.33 12.16 -6.18
N LYS A 15 33.66 12.42 -4.92
CA LYS A 15 35.05 12.45 -4.46
C LYS A 15 35.65 11.05 -4.51
N ASP A 16 36.95 10.95 -4.76
CA ASP A 16 37.63 9.66 -4.98
C ASP A 16 37.64 8.79 -3.71
N ASP A 17 37.66 9.40 -2.53
CA ASP A 17 37.50 8.73 -1.23
C ASP A 17 36.12 8.09 -1.09
N VAL A 18 35.03 8.83 -1.39
CA VAL A 18 33.67 8.29 -1.40
C VAL A 18 33.54 7.14 -2.39
N LEU A 19 34.11 7.28 -3.59
CA LEU A 19 34.05 6.25 -4.62
C LEU A 19 34.78 4.96 -4.19
N LYS A 20 35.91 5.09 -3.48
CA LYS A 20 36.69 3.95 -2.97
C LYS A 20 36.03 3.28 -1.76
N ASP A 21 35.51 4.07 -0.82
CA ASP A 21 34.96 3.57 0.45
C ASP A 21 33.54 3.00 0.29
N LYS A 22 32.72 3.65 -0.54
CA LYS A 22 31.28 3.38 -0.64
C LYS A 22 30.87 2.61 -1.88
N PHE A 23 31.74 2.42 -2.87
CA PHE A 23 31.37 1.75 -4.12
C PHE A 23 32.36 0.65 -4.52
N LYS A 24 31.80 -0.40 -5.10
CA LYS A 24 32.53 -1.47 -5.79
C LYS A 24 32.45 -1.24 -7.30
N ARG A 25 33.61 -1.16 -7.95
CA ARG A 25 33.70 -1.09 -9.42
C ARG A 25 33.20 -2.41 -10.01
N LYS A 26 32.26 -2.35 -10.96
CA LYS A 26 31.80 -3.54 -11.68
C LYS A 26 32.75 -3.87 -12.85
N PRO A 27 33.18 -5.13 -13.00
CA PRO A 27 34.16 -5.52 -14.02
C PRO A 27 33.64 -5.45 -15.47
N ASN A 28 32.32 -5.36 -15.69
CA ASN A 28 31.72 -5.31 -17.03
C ASN A 28 31.26 -3.90 -17.43
N SER A 29 32.23 -3.01 -17.66
CA SER A 29 32.05 -1.71 -18.31
C SER A 29 31.65 -1.89 -19.78
N ARG A 30 30.37 -2.16 -20.06
CA ARG A 30 29.88 -2.15 -21.45
C ARG A 30 29.83 -0.69 -21.96
N ASN A 31 30.35 -0.45 -23.17
CA ASN A 31 30.25 0.79 -23.93
C ASN A 31 31.01 2.01 -23.34
N GLY A 32 32.30 1.87 -23.00
CA GLY A 32 33.17 3.01 -22.65
C GLY A 32 32.82 3.73 -21.34
N ASN A 33 31.98 3.12 -20.50
CA ASN A 33 31.57 3.66 -19.20
C ASN A 33 32.08 2.80 -18.05
N GLU A 34 32.60 3.45 -17.02
CA GLU A 34 32.81 2.84 -15.71
C GLU A 34 31.50 2.80 -14.94
N VAL A 35 31.21 1.65 -14.33
CA VAL A 35 30.02 1.43 -13.50
C VAL A 35 30.45 1.06 -12.09
N TYR A 36 29.94 1.80 -11.12
CA TYR A 36 30.19 1.62 -9.70
C TYR A 36 28.88 1.29 -9.00
N LEU A 37 28.87 0.24 -8.20
CA LEU A 37 27.73 -0.18 -7.39
C LEU A 37 27.99 0.17 -5.94
N PHE A 38 27.05 0.86 -5.31
CA PHE A 38 27.14 1.21 -3.90
C PHE A 38 27.18 -0.05 -3.03
N ASP A 39 28.16 -0.11 -2.14
CA ASP A 39 28.36 -1.22 -1.23
C ASP A 39 27.48 -1.04 0.01
N HIS A 40 26.33 -1.71 0.03
CA HIS A 40 25.33 -1.48 1.07
C HIS A 40 25.84 -1.87 2.47
N PHE A 41 26.79 -2.81 2.57
CA PHE A 41 27.39 -3.22 3.84
C PHE A 41 28.22 -2.12 4.51
N ASN A 42 28.86 -1.26 3.70
CA ASN A 42 29.65 -0.13 4.18
C ASN A 42 28.80 1.14 4.39
N SER A 43 27.47 1.01 4.33
CA SER A 43 26.55 2.14 4.49
C SER A 43 26.01 2.26 5.90
N VAL A 44 25.61 3.47 6.27
CA VAL A 44 24.91 3.78 7.53
C VAL A 44 23.60 3.00 7.75
N PHE A 45 23.07 2.34 6.72
CA PHE A 45 21.82 1.57 6.78
C PHE A 45 21.99 0.10 7.19
N VAL A 46 23.23 -0.42 7.18
CA VAL A 46 23.52 -1.85 7.43
C VAL A 46 24.73 -2.06 8.35
N LYS A 47 25.63 -1.08 8.52
CA LYS A 47 26.96 -1.27 9.15
C LYS A 47 26.92 -2.12 10.43
N LYS A 48 27.39 -3.38 10.32
CA LYS A 48 27.72 -4.25 11.46
C LYS A 48 28.80 -3.53 12.28
N ASN A 49 28.65 -3.51 13.60
CA ASN A 49 29.78 -3.14 14.45
C ASN A 49 30.91 -4.13 14.16
N ILE A 50 32.11 -3.62 13.93
CA ILE A 50 33.32 -4.43 13.65
C ILE A 50 33.70 -5.29 14.88
N ASP A 51 33.08 -5.05 16.03
CA ASP A 51 33.43 -5.69 17.30
C ASP A 51 32.55 -6.92 17.65
N GLU A 52 31.55 -7.27 16.81
CA GLU A 52 30.73 -8.49 16.96
C GLU A 52 30.89 -9.40 15.74
N VAL A 53 32.14 -9.65 15.33
CA VAL A 53 32.44 -10.74 14.39
C VAL A 53 32.46 -12.05 15.18
N ASP A 54 31.28 -12.54 15.55
CA ASP A 54 31.11 -13.97 15.71
C ASP A 54 30.98 -14.52 14.28
N ASN A 55 32.06 -15.14 13.77
CA ASN A 55 32.12 -15.72 12.44
C ASN A 55 31.26 -16.99 12.38
N SER A 56 29.94 -16.82 12.49
CA SER A 56 29.00 -17.89 12.21
C SER A 56 28.75 -17.95 10.69
N PRO A 57 28.80 -19.14 10.05
CA PRO A 57 28.46 -19.31 8.64
C PRO A 57 27.04 -18.81 8.28
N GLU A 58 26.13 -18.75 9.25
CA GLU A 58 24.76 -18.25 9.08
C GLU A 58 24.70 -16.73 8.80
N ASP A 59 25.67 -15.96 9.31
CA ASP A 59 25.70 -14.49 9.16
C ASP A 59 26.21 -14.03 7.79
N GLU A 60 27.04 -14.85 7.13
CA GLU A 60 27.46 -14.64 5.74
C GLU A 60 26.35 -15.03 4.76
N GLU A 61 25.59 -16.09 5.07
CA GLU A 61 24.45 -16.53 4.28
C GLU A 61 23.27 -15.54 4.38
N GLU A 62 22.98 -14.97 5.57
CA GLU A 62 21.99 -13.89 5.72
C GLU A 62 22.40 -12.62 4.96
N ALA A 63 23.68 -12.25 4.98
CA ALA A 63 24.22 -11.12 4.23
C ALA A 63 24.11 -11.35 2.71
N TYR A 64 24.43 -12.55 2.24
CA TYR A 64 24.26 -12.96 0.84
C TYR A 64 22.79 -12.95 0.40
N ILE A 65 21.87 -13.48 1.22
CA ILE A 65 20.43 -13.48 0.96
C ILE A 65 19.86 -12.05 0.95
N GLU A 66 20.36 -11.15 1.80
CA GLU A 66 19.99 -9.73 1.76
C GLU A 66 20.46 -9.09 0.45
N ASN A 67 21.70 -9.36 0.02
CA ASN A 67 22.24 -8.96 -1.29
C ASN A 67 21.39 -9.45 -2.47
N VAL A 68 20.91 -10.70 -2.42
CA VAL A 68 20.02 -11.28 -3.44
C VAL A 68 18.62 -10.64 -3.42
N LYS A 69 18.08 -10.32 -2.24
CA LYS A 69 16.83 -9.52 -2.11
C LYS A 69 17.00 -8.09 -2.66
N HIS A 70 18.22 -7.57 -2.66
CA HIS A 70 18.59 -6.27 -3.24
C HIS A 70 18.92 -6.33 -4.74
N GLN A 71 18.79 -7.47 -5.44
CA GLN A 71 18.98 -7.52 -6.90
C GLN A 71 18.11 -6.49 -7.67
N ASN A 72 17.00 -6.04 -7.08
CA ASN A 72 16.11 -5.02 -7.64
C ASN A 72 16.23 -3.63 -6.99
N LEU A 73 17.06 -3.41 -5.97
CA LEU A 73 17.26 -2.11 -5.31
C LEU A 73 18.76 -1.79 -5.25
N TYR A 74 19.17 -0.65 -5.81
CA TYR A 74 20.58 -0.33 -6.00
C TYR A 74 20.84 1.17 -5.92
N ILE A 75 22.11 1.54 -5.75
CA ILE A 75 22.61 2.87 -6.07
C ILE A 75 23.78 2.65 -7.04
N LEU A 76 23.68 3.23 -8.24
CA LEU A 76 24.68 3.08 -9.29
C LEU A 76 25.26 4.44 -9.64
N TYR A 77 26.58 4.50 -9.74
CA TYR A 77 27.27 5.64 -10.33
C TYR A 77 27.90 5.22 -11.64
N ILE A 78 27.58 5.94 -12.72
CA ILE A 78 28.01 5.63 -14.08
C ILE A 78 28.70 6.85 -14.66
N ARG A 79 29.92 6.70 -15.17
CA ARG A 79 30.69 7.78 -15.82
C ARG A 79 31.46 7.25 -17.02
N LYS A 80 31.87 8.11 -17.96
CA LYS A 80 32.82 7.71 -19.01
C LYS A 80 34.22 7.54 -18.42
N ILE A 81 35.03 6.63 -18.97
CA ILE A 81 36.35 6.23 -18.44
C ILE A 81 37.29 7.43 -18.20
N ASP A 82 37.20 8.48 -19.02
CA ASP A 82 38.08 9.65 -18.91
C ASP A 82 37.41 10.88 -18.26
N THR A 83 36.23 10.69 -17.66
CA THR A 83 35.46 11.78 -17.04
C THR A 83 35.34 11.59 -15.55
N LYS A 84 35.46 12.68 -14.77
CA LYS A 84 35.19 12.66 -13.33
C LYS A 84 33.73 12.88 -12.97
N VAL A 85 32.91 13.21 -13.97
CA VAL A 85 31.49 13.56 -13.83
C VAL A 85 30.65 12.43 -14.40
N GLY A 86 29.58 12.07 -13.70
CA GLY A 86 28.72 10.97 -14.09
C GLY A 86 27.26 11.16 -13.69
N LYS A 87 26.52 10.06 -13.83
CA LYS A 87 25.11 9.93 -13.45
C LYS A 87 25.00 9.00 -12.26
N LEU A 88 24.31 9.47 -11.22
CA LEU A 88 24.02 8.70 -10.02
C LEU A 88 22.54 8.29 -10.05
N ILE A 89 22.26 6.99 -9.95
CA ILE A 89 20.92 6.42 -10.06
C ILE A 89 20.58 5.71 -8.76
N PHE A 90 19.47 6.07 -8.15
CA PHE A 90 18.90 5.43 -6.98
C PHE A 90 17.68 4.64 -7.37
N HIS A 91 17.59 3.41 -6.86
CA HIS A 91 16.37 2.62 -6.83
C HIS A 91 16.26 2.01 -5.44
N GLN A 92 15.51 2.65 -4.54
CA GLN A 92 15.56 2.37 -3.11
C GLN A 92 14.16 2.24 -2.50
N ASN A 93 14.08 1.50 -1.39
CA ASN A 93 12.90 1.48 -0.52
C ASN A 93 13.16 2.38 0.69
N LEU A 94 12.84 3.68 0.56
CA LEU A 94 13.12 4.68 1.59
C LEU A 94 12.48 4.31 2.93
N ARG A 95 11.24 3.83 2.93
CA ARG A 95 10.55 3.43 4.17
C ARG A 95 11.29 2.33 4.90
N ARG A 96 11.71 1.27 4.19
CA ARG A 96 12.46 0.16 4.79
C ARG A 96 13.84 0.63 5.26
N ASN A 97 14.53 1.44 4.46
CA ASN A 97 15.85 1.96 4.81
C ASN A 97 15.79 2.84 6.07
N TRP A 98 14.73 3.64 6.23
CA TRP A 98 14.50 4.44 7.43
C TRP A 98 14.24 3.59 8.66
N ILE A 99 13.34 2.60 8.57
CA ILE A 99 13.05 1.68 9.67
C ILE A 99 14.32 0.94 10.11
N ASN A 100 15.12 0.46 9.15
CA ASN A 100 16.40 -0.19 9.44
C ASN A 100 17.39 0.76 10.12
N TYR A 101 17.52 1.99 9.62
CA TYR A 101 18.40 2.99 10.22
C TYR A 101 18.02 3.29 11.68
N ILE A 102 16.74 3.56 11.96
CA ILE A 102 16.28 3.83 13.33
C ILE A 102 16.49 2.62 14.24
N LYS A 103 16.23 1.41 13.75
CA LYS A 103 16.53 0.18 14.48
C LYS A 103 18.01 0.09 14.86
N LEU A 104 18.92 0.39 13.93
CA LEU A 104 20.36 0.34 14.19
C LEU A 104 20.77 1.40 15.21
N GLN A 105 20.23 2.62 15.13
CA GLN A 105 20.53 3.65 16.13
C GLN A 105 20.04 3.25 17.52
N PHE A 106 18.83 2.69 17.62
CA PHE A 106 18.34 2.14 18.89
C PHE A 106 19.26 1.07 19.46
N LEU A 107 19.70 0.11 18.63
CA LEU A 107 20.64 -0.95 19.05
C LEU A 107 22.01 -0.40 19.48
N ARG A 108 22.38 0.81 19.04
CA ARG A 108 23.61 1.51 19.44
C ARG A 108 23.44 2.38 20.68
N GLY A 109 22.30 2.29 21.37
CA GLY A 109 22.03 3.03 22.60
C GLY A 109 21.54 4.46 22.40
N PHE A 110 21.15 4.86 21.18
CA PHE A 110 20.47 6.13 20.98
C PHE A 110 19.01 6.05 21.47
N GLU A 111 18.54 7.09 22.15
CA GLU A 111 17.16 7.20 22.61
C GLU A 111 16.16 7.21 21.43
N GLY A 112 15.08 6.43 21.57
CA GLY A 112 13.98 6.40 20.61
C GLY A 112 13.21 5.07 20.62
N ASP A 113 12.03 5.08 20.02
CA ASP A 113 11.21 3.88 19.87
C ASP A 113 11.53 3.10 18.59
N PHE A 114 11.44 1.78 18.68
CA PHE A 114 11.52 0.91 17.52
C PHE A 114 10.35 1.17 16.55
N LEU A 115 10.66 1.46 15.29
CA LEU A 115 9.62 1.64 14.27
C LEU A 115 9.04 0.28 13.84
N SER A 116 7.71 0.15 13.91
CA SER A 116 7.00 -1.02 13.39
C SER A 116 7.27 -1.20 11.89
N PRO A 117 7.30 -2.43 11.35
CA PRO A 117 7.36 -2.69 9.91
C PRO A 117 6.13 -2.19 9.12
N THR A 118 5.04 -1.87 9.82
CA THR A 118 3.86 -1.17 9.30
C THR A 118 3.91 0.35 9.47
N TYR A 119 5.04 0.90 9.95
CA TYR A 119 5.27 2.34 10.01
C TYR A 119 5.21 2.94 8.61
N ASP A 120 4.59 4.12 8.49
CA ASP A 120 4.55 4.92 7.28
C ASP A 120 5.48 6.12 7.41
N LEU A 121 6.38 6.30 6.45
CA LEU A 121 7.31 7.44 6.41
C LEU A 121 6.56 8.78 6.50
N LYS A 122 6.83 9.58 7.55
CA LYS A 122 6.29 10.95 7.70
C LYS A 122 7.16 11.94 6.92
N PHE A 123 6.68 13.19 6.78
CA PHE A 123 7.41 14.26 6.11
C PHE A 123 8.84 14.44 6.66
N ASN A 124 8.98 14.57 7.99
CA ASN A 124 10.29 14.76 8.62
C ASN A 124 11.23 13.56 8.42
N ASP A 125 10.70 12.33 8.39
CA ASP A 125 11.50 11.14 8.09
C ASP A 125 11.99 11.15 6.65
N PHE A 126 11.13 11.57 5.71
CA PHE A 126 11.49 11.71 4.31
C PHE A 126 12.62 12.73 4.11
N VAL A 127 12.51 13.90 4.74
CA VAL A 127 13.57 14.92 4.68
C VAL A 127 14.87 14.37 5.26
N LYS A 128 14.81 13.73 6.44
CA LYS A 128 15.99 13.17 7.11
C LYS A 128 16.67 12.09 6.29
N ILE A 129 15.93 11.13 5.71
CA ILE A 129 16.55 10.05 4.95
C ILE A 129 17.17 10.54 3.63
N ILE A 130 16.57 11.52 2.95
CA ILE A 130 17.16 12.11 1.74
C ILE A 130 18.44 12.87 2.10
N ASP A 131 18.43 13.64 3.19
CA ASP A 131 19.63 14.35 3.67
C ASP A 131 20.73 13.37 4.12
N LEU A 132 20.37 12.23 4.72
CA LEU A 132 21.33 11.17 5.07
C LEU A 132 22.03 10.62 3.82
N TYR A 133 21.31 10.38 2.73
CA TYR A 133 21.95 9.95 1.48
C TYR A 133 22.88 11.01 0.90
N ALA A 134 22.48 12.28 0.93
CA ALA A 134 23.31 13.38 0.46
C ALA A 134 24.61 13.47 1.27
N ASN A 135 24.52 13.38 2.60
CA ASN A 135 25.66 13.40 3.50
C ASN A 135 26.58 12.18 3.31
N GLU A 136 26.01 10.96 3.24
CA GLU A 136 26.77 9.70 3.07
C GLU A 136 27.60 9.71 1.79
N LEU A 137 27.12 10.38 0.74
CA LEU A 137 27.79 10.48 -0.55
C LEU A 137 28.58 11.77 -0.73
N ASN A 138 28.60 12.64 0.29
CA ASN A 138 29.24 13.96 0.25
C ASN A 138 28.78 14.84 -0.93
N ILE A 139 27.48 14.79 -1.23
CA ILE A 139 26.84 15.59 -2.29
C ILE A 139 26.11 16.77 -1.62
N PRO A 140 26.30 18.01 -2.12
CA PRO A 140 25.54 19.16 -1.62
C PRO A 140 24.02 18.91 -1.66
N LYS A 141 23.33 19.16 -0.54
CA LYS A 141 21.91 18.87 -0.38
C LYS A 141 21.05 19.54 -1.46
N ASN A 142 21.36 20.77 -1.84
CA ASN A 142 20.65 21.50 -2.90
C ASN A 142 20.70 20.77 -4.25
N ILE A 143 21.82 20.14 -4.59
CA ILE A 143 21.97 19.31 -5.79
C ILE A 143 21.14 18.03 -5.64
N PHE A 144 21.23 17.38 -4.48
CA PHE A 144 20.53 16.13 -4.21
C PHE A 144 19.01 16.29 -4.27
N TRP A 145 18.46 17.36 -3.68
CA TRP A 145 17.03 17.66 -3.71
C TRP A 145 16.50 17.92 -5.13
N ASN A 146 17.35 18.32 -6.08
CA ASN A 146 16.96 18.50 -7.48
C ASN A 146 16.96 17.19 -8.28
N ALA A 147 17.18 16.03 -7.65
CA ALA A 147 17.16 14.75 -8.34
C ALA A 147 15.82 14.48 -9.05
N THR A 148 15.91 14.00 -10.29
CA THR A 148 14.75 13.68 -11.13
C THR A 148 14.21 12.31 -10.80
N ILE A 149 12.91 12.23 -10.53
CA ILE A 149 12.19 11.00 -10.21
C ILE A 149 11.70 10.35 -11.50
N THR A 150 11.86 9.03 -11.60
CA THR A 150 11.43 8.21 -12.74
C THR A 150 10.36 7.20 -12.37
N GLN A 151 10.33 6.76 -11.11
CA GLN A 151 9.32 5.87 -10.55
C GLN A 151 9.08 6.23 -9.08
N LEU A 152 7.84 6.06 -8.62
CA LEU A 152 7.43 6.42 -7.27
C LEU A 152 6.34 5.48 -6.76
N GLU A 153 6.49 4.98 -5.54
CA GLU A 153 5.48 4.19 -4.83
C GLU A 153 5.02 4.99 -3.60
N LEU A 154 3.77 5.43 -3.64
CA LEU A 154 3.08 6.09 -2.55
C LEU A 154 2.15 5.09 -1.87
N GLY A 155 2.14 5.03 -0.55
CA GLY A 155 1.13 4.27 0.14
C GLY A 155 1.03 4.54 1.64
N VAL A 156 -0.08 4.05 2.18
CA VAL A 156 -0.41 4.19 3.59
C VAL A 156 -1.00 2.90 4.16
N ASN A 157 -0.70 2.62 5.42
CA ASN A 157 -1.27 1.49 6.15
C ASN A 157 -2.50 1.96 6.93
N LEU A 158 -3.63 1.32 6.66
CA LEU A 158 -4.92 1.53 7.32
C LEU A 158 -5.17 0.40 8.30
N LYS A 159 -5.54 0.75 9.53
CA LYS A 159 -5.82 -0.20 10.61
C LYS A 159 -7.32 -0.30 10.81
N PHE A 160 -7.89 -1.49 10.64
CA PHE A 160 -9.32 -1.74 10.84
C PHE A 160 -9.53 -2.74 11.98
N ASP A 161 -10.31 -2.35 13.00
CA ASP A 161 -10.81 -3.32 13.99
C ASP A 161 -11.76 -4.28 13.28
N THR A 162 -11.49 -5.58 13.41
CA THR A 162 -12.36 -6.61 12.85
C THR A 162 -13.68 -6.70 13.60
N ARG A 163 -13.80 -6.15 14.80
CA ARG A 163 -14.98 -6.29 15.66
C ARG A 163 -15.97 -5.17 15.40
N LEU A 164 -17.21 -5.56 15.08
CA LEU A 164 -18.34 -4.66 15.07
C LEU A 164 -18.93 -4.61 16.47
N LYS A 165 -18.98 -3.42 17.05
CA LYS A 165 -19.59 -3.20 18.38
C LYS A 165 -20.84 -2.34 18.25
N LYS A 166 -21.90 -2.72 18.94
CA LYS A 166 -23.09 -1.88 19.19
C LYS A 166 -23.25 -1.81 20.72
N ASP A 167 -23.34 -0.61 21.28
CA ASP A 167 -23.48 -0.39 22.73
C ASP A 167 -22.44 -1.16 23.56
N LYS A 168 -21.18 -1.10 23.11
CA LYS A 168 -20.00 -1.82 23.66
C LYS A 168 -20.06 -3.36 23.56
N LYS A 169 -21.16 -3.97 23.10
CA LYS A 169 -21.28 -5.41 22.86
C LYS A 169 -20.79 -5.79 21.47
N LEU A 170 -20.06 -6.91 21.37
CA LEU A 170 -19.67 -7.49 20.08
C LEU A 170 -20.93 -7.98 19.36
N VAL A 171 -21.20 -7.44 18.17
CA VAL A 171 -22.36 -7.81 17.36
C VAL A 171 -22.00 -8.54 16.08
N GLY A 172 -20.72 -8.54 15.69
CA GLY A 172 -20.24 -9.26 14.51
C GLY A 172 -18.77 -9.01 14.24
N THR A 173 -18.27 -9.59 13.16
CA THR A 173 -16.91 -9.37 12.66
C THR A 173 -16.93 -8.94 11.20
N ILE A 174 -16.05 -8.00 10.86
CA ILE A 174 -15.73 -7.58 9.50
C ILE A 174 -14.68 -8.54 8.96
N SER A 175 -14.91 -9.06 7.75
CA SER A 175 -13.86 -9.72 7.00
C SER A 175 -13.24 -8.80 5.96
N MET A 176 -11.91 -8.82 5.88
CA MET A 176 -11.16 -8.09 4.87
C MET A 176 -11.50 -8.56 3.45
N GLY A 177 -11.74 -9.87 3.24
CA GLY A 177 -12.16 -10.40 1.95
C GLY A 177 -13.46 -9.77 1.44
N LYS A 178 -14.43 -9.53 2.34
CA LYS A 178 -15.68 -8.84 1.99
C LYS A 178 -15.46 -7.35 1.75
N MET A 179 -14.64 -6.67 2.54
CA MET A 179 -14.23 -5.30 2.23
C MET A 179 -13.57 -5.20 0.85
N LEU A 180 -12.65 -6.11 0.51
CA LEU A 180 -12.01 -6.13 -0.82
C LEU A 180 -13.01 -6.40 -1.96
N SER A 181 -14.09 -7.14 -1.69
CA SER A 181 -15.15 -7.39 -2.68
C SER A 181 -15.99 -6.15 -3.01
N CYS A 182 -16.01 -5.11 -2.15
CA CYS A 182 -16.75 -3.88 -2.44
C CYS A 182 -16.06 -2.98 -3.47
N PHE A 183 -14.77 -3.19 -3.74
CA PHE A 183 -14.08 -2.42 -4.78
C PHE A 183 -14.48 -2.95 -6.14
N GLY A 184 -15.09 -2.11 -6.96
CA GLY A 184 -15.52 -2.40 -8.31
C GLY A 184 -14.43 -2.17 -9.33
N ARG A 185 -14.73 -1.39 -10.37
CA ARG A 185 -13.77 -1.02 -11.41
C ARG A 185 -13.05 0.27 -11.05
N LEU A 186 -11.88 0.47 -11.65
CA LEU A 186 -11.20 1.76 -11.66
C LEU A 186 -11.41 2.38 -13.05
N LYS A 187 -11.82 3.64 -13.10
CA LYS A 187 -12.08 4.37 -14.35
C LYS A 187 -10.88 4.28 -15.31
N ASN A 188 -11.14 4.00 -16.58
CA ASN A 188 -10.13 3.88 -17.65
C ASN A 188 -9.04 2.83 -17.40
N VAL A 189 -9.31 1.82 -16.57
CA VAL A 189 -8.43 0.66 -16.36
C VAL A 189 -9.22 -0.61 -16.63
N GLU A 190 -8.75 -1.39 -17.61
CA GLU A 190 -9.44 -2.59 -18.10
C GLU A 190 -9.44 -3.71 -17.04
N ASP A 191 -8.27 -3.95 -16.43
CA ASP A 191 -8.07 -5.13 -15.58
C ASP A 191 -8.05 -4.80 -14.09
N LYS A 192 -8.99 -5.43 -13.37
CA LYS A 192 -8.90 -5.65 -11.93
C LYS A 192 -8.41 -7.08 -11.67
N HIS A 193 -7.23 -7.21 -11.10
CA HIS A 193 -6.72 -8.48 -10.61
C HIS A 193 -7.05 -8.65 -9.13
N SER A 194 -7.57 -9.82 -8.76
CA SER A 194 -7.81 -10.20 -7.37
C SER A 194 -6.84 -11.29 -6.94
N TYR A 195 -6.10 -11.07 -5.85
CA TYR A 195 -5.15 -12.03 -5.29
C TYR A 195 -5.80 -12.84 -4.16
N GLY A 196 -6.81 -13.64 -4.55
CA GLY A 196 -7.72 -14.31 -3.61
C GLY A 196 -8.36 -13.30 -2.66
N ASN A 197 -8.47 -13.65 -1.37
CA ASN A 197 -9.09 -12.78 -0.34
C ASN A 197 -8.10 -11.80 0.31
N HIS A 198 -6.98 -11.48 -0.33
CA HIS A 198 -5.85 -10.79 0.33
C HIS A 198 -5.43 -9.49 -0.35
N GLY A 199 -5.98 -9.20 -1.52
CA GLY A 199 -5.79 -7.90 -2.14
C GLY A 199 -6.37 -7.85 -3.55
N ILE A 200 -6.48 -6.63 -4.03
CA ILE A 200 -6.88 -6.27 -5.38
C ILE A 200 -5.80 -5.35 -5.96
N CYS A 201 -5.64 -5.39 -7.28
CA CYS A 201 -4.72 -4.54 -8.00
C CYS A 201 -5.36 -4.13 -9.33
N PHE A 202 -5.46 -2.83 -9.55
CA PHE A 202 -5.82 -2.23 -10.82
C PHE A 202 -4.52 -1.92 -11.56
N LYS A 203 -4.34 -2.53 -12.74
CA LYS A 203 -3.11 -2.36 -13.52
C LYS A 203 -3.38 -1.56 -14.77
N ALA A 204 -2.78 -0.38 -14.84
CA ALA A 204 -2.70 0.41 -16.05
C ALA A 204 -1.29 0.31 -16.65
N LYS A 205 -1.13 0.83 -17.87
CA LYS A 205 0.16 0.81 -18.58
C LYS A 205 1.30 1.48 -17.79
N ASN A 206 1.00 2.60 -17.12
CA ASN A 206 2.02 3.45 -16.49
C ASN A 206 1.90 3.56 -14.96
N PHE A 207 0.88 2.95 -14.36
CA PHE A 207 0.69 2.93 -12.92
C PHE A 207 -0.09 1.70 -12.47
N GLU A 208 0.03 1.35 -11.20
CA GLU A 208 -0.73 0.29 -10.54
C GLU A 208 -1.33 0.86 -9.26
N LEU A 209 -2.61 0.58 -8.99
CA LEU A 209 -3.24 0.88 -7.71
C LEU A 209 -3.56 -0.43 -6.99
N SER A 210 -2.96 -0.65 -5.83
CA SER A 210 -3.07 -1.89 -5.07
C SER A 210 -3.66 -1.67 -3.70
N ILE A 211 -4.62 -2.52 -3.33
CA ILE A 211 -5.22 -2.56 -2.00
C ILE A 211 -5.08 -3.97 -1.45
N TYR A 212 -4.31 -4.17 -0.37
CA TYR A 212 -3.97 -5.53 0.07
C TYR A 212 -3.67 -5.65 1.57
N ASP A 213 -3.65 -6.88 2.09
CA ASP A 213 -3.28 -7.18 3.47
C ASP A 213 -1.77 -7.03 3.69
N LYS A 214 -1.38 -5.96 4.37
CA LYS A 214 0.03 -5.68 4.65
C LYS A 214 0.63 -6.69 5.61
N LEU A 215 -0.11 -7.12 6.64
CA LEU A 215 0.40 -8.11 7.60
C LEU A 215 0.62 -9.45 6.92
N LYS A 216 -0.34 -9.90 6.09
CA LYS A 216 -0.18 -11.14 5.36
C LYS A 216 0.99 -11.09 4.38
N ARG A 217 1.18 -9.97 3.68
CA ARG A 217 2.36 -9.75 2.82
C ARG A 217 3.63 -9.87 3.64
N ILE A 218 3.74 -9.12 4.75
CA ILE A 218 4.89 -9.11 5.65
C ILE A 218 5.25 -10.52 6.15
N ILE A 219 4.25 -11.31 6.54
CA ILE A 219 4.45 -12.68 7.03
C ILE A 219 4.94 -13.57 5.89
N LYS A 220 4.32 -13.49 4.71
CA LYS A 220 4.72 -14.27 3.52
C LYS A 220 6.14 -13.92 3.05
N THR A 221 6.52 -12.65 3.09
CA THR A 221 7.85 -12.18 2.68
C THR A 221 8.92 -12.36 3.77
N LYS A 222 8.54 -12.86 4.96
CA LYS A 222 9.41 -12.99 6.14
C LYS A 222 10.03 -11.64 6.53
N GLU A 223 9.30 -10.53 6.34
CA GLU A 223 9.71 -9.19 6.79
C GLU A 223 9.67 -9.08 8.32
N ILE A 224 8.73 -9.80 8.97
CA ILE A 224 8.68 -10.01 10.41
C ILE A 224 8.88 -11.50 10.69
N PHE A 225 9.45 -11.84 11.85
CA PHE A 225 9.65 -13.21 12.30
C PHE A 225 10.61 -14.02 11.41
N LYS A 226 11.72 -13.41 10.96
CA LYS A 226 12.76 -14.12 10.16
C LYS A 226 13.19 -15.43 10.85
N LYS A 227 13.47 -15.36 12.16
CA LYS A 227 13.98 -16.47 12.99
C LYS A 227 12.91 -17.28 13.74
N SER A 228 11.62 -16.97 13.62
CA SER A 228 10.58 -17.75 14.32
C SER A 228 10.20 -19.01 13.54
N GLY A 229 9.88 -20.10 14.22
CA GLY A 229 9.36 -21.32 13.57
C GLY A 229 7.98 -21.12 12.92
N GLU A 230 7.66 -21.89 11.88
CA GLU A 230 6.41 -21.78 11.10
C GLU A 230 5.14 -21.85 11.96
N ARG A 231 5.13 -22.69 13.00
CA ARG A 231 4.00 -22.80 13.94
C ARG A 231 3.77 -21.51 14.72
N ALA A 232 4.84 -20.86 15.18
CA ALA A 232 4.77 -19.58 15.89
C ALA A 232 4.29 -18.45 14.96
N LYS A 233 4.77 -18.41 13.70
CA LYS A 233 4.30 -17.44 12.69
C LYS A 233 2.80 -17.58 12.44
N LYS A 234 2.31 -18.81 12.23
CA LYS A 234 0.90 -19.09 12.00
C LYS A 234 0.03 -18.72 13.20
N ASN A 235 0.51 -18.96 14.43
CA ASN A 235 -0.19 -18.58 15.65
C ASN A 235 -0.23 -17.05 15.85
N ASN A 236 0.89 -16.35 15.66
CA ASN A 236 0.95 -14.89 15.74
C ASN A 236 0.11 -14.23 14.66
N GLN A 237 0.13 -14.77 13.43
CA GLN A 237 -0.74 -14.34 12.34
C GLN A 237 -2.21 -14.45 12.74
N ARG A 238 -2.63 -15.62 13.23
CA ARG A 238 -4.02 -15.85 13.68
C ARG A 238 -4.43 -14.91 14.81
N LYS A 239 -3.53 -14.64 15.77
CA LYS A 239 -3.81 -13.70 16.86
C LYS A 239 -3.99 -12.27 16.35
N LEU A 240 -3.09 -11.81 15.47
CA LEU A 240 -3.15 -10.46 14.89
C LEU A 240 -4.39 -10.29 14.00
N SER A 241 -4.64 -11.23 13.08
CA SER A 241 -5.75 -11.15 12.12
C SER A 241 -7.14 -11.32 12.73
N ARG A 242 -7.25 -11.84 13.97
CA ARG A 242 -8.53 -11.99 14.69
C ARG A 242 -9.08 -10.67 15.22
N VAL A 243 -8.20 -9.70 15.50
CA VAL A 243 -8.56 -8.45 16.18
C VAL A 243 -8.44 -7.25 15.24
N THR A 244 -7.54 -7.32 14.26
CA THR A 244 -7.29 -6.19 13.37
C THR A 244 -6.72 -6.69 12.05
N PHE A 245 -7.18 -6.14 10.93
CA PHE A 245 -6.43 -6.28 9.67
C PHE A 245 -5.79 -4.94 9.28
N PHE A 246 -4.64 -5.04 8.62
CA PHE A 246 -3.90 -3.90 8.10
C PHE A 246 -4.01 -3.89 6.59
N LEU A 247 -4.80 -2.96 6.08
CA LEU A 247 -4.96 -2.76 4.65
C LEU A 247 -3.91 -1.76 4.19
N ARG A 248 -3.16 -2.07 3.15
CA ARG A 248 -2.33 -1.11 2.43
C ARG A 248 -3.15 -0.51 1.30
N TYR A 249 -3.16 0.81 1.17
CA TYR A 249 -3.51 1.50 -0.08
C TYR A 249 -2.21 2.00 -0.72
N GLU A 250 -1.93 1.59 -1.96
CA GLU A 250 -0.63 1.80 -2.61
C GLU A 250 -0.80 2.18 -4.09
N LEU A 251 -0.36 3.39 -4.45
CA LEU A 251 -0.22 3.86 -5.83
C LEU A 251 1.23 3.73 -6.26
N ARG A 252 1.48 2.93 -7.29
CA ARG A 252 2.80 2.73 -7.88
C ARG A 252 2.86 3.31 -9.28
N ILE A 253 3.65 4.36 -9.45
CA ILE A 253 3.91 4.99 -10.74
C ILE A 253 5.12 4.32 -11.39
N LEU A 254 4.89 3.64 -12.51
CA LEU A 254 5.89 2.83 -13.22
C LEU A 254 6.78 3.67 -14.15
N SER A 255 6.27 4.80 -14.63
CA SER A 255 7.01 5.72 -15.51
C SER A 255 6.48 7.14 -15.35
N MET A 256 7.27 8.01 -14.71
CA MET A 256 6.92 9.42 -14.52
C MET A 256 6.68 10.17 -15.84
N SER A 257 7.44 9.88 -16.89
CA SER A 257 7.31 10.56 -18.19
C SER A 257 5.98 10.26 -18.90
N HIS A 258 5.33 9.14 -18.57
CA HIS A 258 4.08 8.71 -19.19
C HIS A 258 2.90 8.72 -18.19
N PHE A 259 3.12 9.19 -16.97
CA PHE A 259 2.08 9.33 -15.95
C PHE A 259 1.39 10.68 -16.11
N ASN A 260 0.36 10.72 -16.95
CA ASN A 260 -0.36 11.95 -17.31
C ASN A 260 -1.60 12.20 -16.43
N GLN A 261 -1.46 12.12 -15.11
CA GLN A 261 -2.51 12.57 -14.20
C GLN A 261 -2.26 14.03 -13.80
N SER A 262 -3.16 14.92 -14.23
CA SER A 262 -3.07 16.37 -14.01
C SER A 262 -2.90 16.72 -12.54
N ALA A 263 -3.56 15.97 -11.65
CA ALA A 263 -3.49 16.15 -10.20
C ALA A 263 -2.08 15.93 -9.62
N PHE A 264 -1.23 15.12 -10.26
CA PHE A 264 0.17 14.91 -9.82
C PHE A 264 1.20 15.76 -10.59
N LYS A 265 0.79 16.45 -11.65
CA LYS A 265 1.70 17.25 -12.49
C LYS A 265 2.44 18.30 -11.66
N ASN A 266 3.75 18.42 -11.87
CA ASN A 266 4.66 19.34 -11.17
C ASN A 266 4.79 19.15 -9.64
N ARG A 267 4.23 18.07 -9.07
CA ARG A 267 4.28 17.81 -7.62
C ARG A 267 5.26 16.69 -7.23
N ILE A 268 5.56 15.77 -8.16
CA ILE A 268 6.32 14.54 -7.85
C ILE A 268 7.47 14.24 -8.82
N GLY A 269 7.84 15.18 -9.68
CA GLY A 269 8.89 15.00 -10.70
C GLY A 269 10.31 15.10 -10.14
N THR A 270 10.51 15.78 -9.02
CA THR A 270 11.80 15.84 -8.29
C THR A 270 11.61 15.59 -6.80
N LEU A 271 12.70 15.25 -6.10
CA LEU A 271 12.65 15.12 -4.64
C LEU A 271 12.20 16.42 -3.96
N LYS A 272 12.64 17.57 -4.49
CA LYS A 272 12.23 18.90 -4.03
C LYS A 272 10.73 19.13 -4.24
N GLN A 273 10.18 18.77 -5.40
CA GLN A 273 8.74 18.91 -5.63
C GLN A 273 7.93 18.08 -4.63
N ILE A 274 8.36 16.85 -4.30
CA ILE A 274 7.72 16.05 -3.25
C ILE A 274 7.78 16.74 -1.90
N LYS A 275 8.94 17.28 -1.53
CA LYS A 275 9.14 18.00 -0.27
C LYS A 275 8.21 19.21 -0.18
N ASP A 276 8.16 20.01 -1.24
CA ASP A 276 7.45 21.28 -1.29
C ASP A 276 5.92 21.11 -1.42
N ASN A 277 5.45 19.95 -1.90
CA ASN A 277 4.02 19.66 -2.16
C ASN A 277 3.48 18.47 -1.34
N TRP A 278 4.05 18.19 -0.17
CA TRP A 278 3.75 16.97 0.59
C TRP A 278 2.25 16.83 0.94
N ASN A 279 1.63 17.92 1.39
CA ASN A 279 0.22 17.93 1.81
C ASN A 279 -0.73 17.78 0.61
N GLU A 280 -0.37 18.38 -0.53
CA GLU A 280 -1.10 18.29 -1.79
C GLU A 280 -1.02 16.86 -2.34
N ILE A 281 0.15 16.20 -2.28
CA ILE A 281 0.32 14.80 -2.68
C ILE A 281 -0.58 13.87 -1.87
N LEU A 282 -0.71 14.10 -0.56
CA LEU A 282 -1.62 13.33 0.29
C LEU A 282 -3.09 13.52 -0.13
N THR A 283 -3.46 14.74 -0.51
CA THR A 283 -4.82 15.07 -0.96
C THR A 283 -5.12 14.41 -2.30
N VAL A 284 -4.21 14.50 -3.26
CA VAL A 284 -4.35 13.85 -4.57
C VAL A 284 -4.38 12.33 -4.46
N LEU A 285 -3.62 11.75 -3.51
CA LEU A 285 -3.68 10.31 -3.23
C LEU A 285 -5.05 9.89 -2.63
N TYR A 286 -5.77 10.78 -1.97
CA TYR A 286 -7.15 10.52 -1.56
C TYR A 286 -8.11 10.57 -2.76
N GLU A 287 -7.97 11.58 -3.60
CA GLU A 287 -8.80 11.81 -4.80
C GLU A 287 -8.70 10.66 -5.82
N THR A 288 -7.61 9.87 -5.81
CA THR A 288 -7.55 8.64 -6.63
C THR A 288 -8.61 7.59 -6.24
N THR A 289 -9.33 7.78 -5.13
CA THR A 289 -10.49 6.94 -4.78
C THR A 289 -11.77 7.34 -5.49
N ASP A 290 -11.89 8.56 -6.02
CA ASP A 290 -13.07 9.05 -6.75
C ASP A 290 -13.26 8.32 -8.09
N ASP A 291 -12.16 7.81 -8.67
CA ASP A 291 -12.18 6.99 -9.88
C ASP A 291 -12.53 5.52 -9.62
N ILE A 292 -12.66 5.10 -8.35
CA ILE A 292 -12.99 3.72 -7.98
C ILE A 292 -14.50 3.59 -7.80
N GLU A 293 -15.11 2.71 -8.58
CA GLU A 293 -16.50 2.30 -8.33
C GLU A 293 -16.56 1.45 -7.07
N PHE A 294 -17.50 1.73 -6.17
CA PHE A 294 -17.79 0.88 -5.00
C PHE A 294 -19.11 0.15 -5.19
N TYR A 295 -19.08 -1.17 -5.02
CA TYR A 295 -20.27 -2.01 -5.01
C TYR A 295 -20.71 -2.31 -3.59
N ASP A 296 -21.98 -2.02 -3.30
CA ASP A 296 -22.60 -2.22 -1.99
C ASP A 296 -23.02 -3.68 -1.72
N PHE A 297 -22.44 -4.64 -2.46
CA PHE A 297 -22.91 -6.03 -2.54
C PHE A 297 -23.01 -6.74 -1.18
N LEU A 298 -22.14 -6.42 -0.22
CA LEU A 298 -22.15 -7.00 1.13
C LEU A 298 -21.60 -6.00 2.16
N SER A 299 -22.38 -5.02 2.60
CA SER A 299 -21.98 -4.13 3.69
C SER A 299 -21.73 -4.89 5.02
N PRO A 300 -20.94 -4.36 5.98
CA PRO A 300 -20.72 -5.01 7.28
C PRO A 300 -22.00 -5.29 8.07
N GLU A 301 -23.05 -4.50 7.83
CA GLU A 301 -24.35 -4.62 8.47
C GLU A 301 -25.15 -5.78 7.91
N ILE A 302 -25.13 -5.96 6.58
CA ILE A 302 -25.71 -7.13 5.90
C ILE A 302 -25.02 -8.40 6.39
N GLU A 303 -23.69 -8.40 6.49
CA GLU A 303 -22.92 -9.52 7.02
C GLU A 303 -23.33 -9.88 8.46
N THR A 304 -23.48 -8.87 9.33
CA THR A 304 -23.90 -9.08 10.72
C THR A 304 -25.31 -9.67 10.80
N LYS A 305 -26.24 -9.20 9.96
CA LYS A 305 -27.62 -9.71 9.93
C LYS A 305 -27.67 -11.14 9.43
N LEU A 306 -26.95 -11.47 8.36
CA LEU A 306 -26.82 -12.85 7.86
C LEU A 306 -26.25 -13.78 8.95
N MET A 307 -25.19 -13.35 9.67
CA MET A 307 -24.62 -14.14 10.76
C MET A 307 -25.58 -14.33 11.95
N LYS A 308 -26.35 -13.30 12.33
CA LYS A 308 -27.31 -13.38 13.46
C LYS A 308 -28.48 -14.33 13.21
N ILE A 309 -28.83 -14.57 11.95
CA ILE A 309 -29.89 -15.51 11.55
C ILE A 309 -29.31 -16.94 11.41
N GLY A 310 -28.07 -17.17 11.85
CA GLY A 310 -27.43 -18.49 11.85
C GLY A 310 -26.85 -18.90 10.49
N LEU A 311 -26.81 -17.99 9.51
CA LEU A 311 -26.24 -18.28 8.20
C LEU A 311 -24.73 -18.03 8.20
N GLU A 312 -23.98 -19.04 8.60
CA GLU A 312 -22.61 -19.20 8.12
C GLU A 312 -22.67 -19.44 6.60
N SER A 313 -22.69 -18.37 5.81
CA SER A 313 -22.43 -18.37 4.35
C SER A 313 -23.40 -19.07 3.39
N LYS A 314 -24.57 -19.61 3.78
CA LYS A 314 -25.45 -20.34 2.82
C LYS A 314 -26.97 -20.22 3.04
N GLY A 315 -27.52 -19.01 3.11
CA GLY A 315 -28.97 -18.82 2.94
C GLY A 315 -29.27 -18.25 1.57
N LEU A 316 -29.36 -19.11 0.54
CA LEU A 316 -29.61 -18.68 -0.84
C LEU A 316 -30.88 -17.82 -0.94
N GLU A 317 -31.90 -18.13 -0.14
CA GLU A 317 -33.19 -17.43 -0.09
C GLU A 317 -33.06 -16.01 0.47
N LYS A 318 -32.44 -15.81 1.64
CA LYS A 318 -32.24 -14.46 2.20
C LYS A 318 -31.28 -13.60 1.38
N PHE A 319 -30.35 -14.21 0.65
CA PHE A 319 -29.53 -13.50 -0.34
C PHE A 319 -30.36 -13.09 -1.57
N LYS A 320 -31.26 -13.96 -2.05
CA LYS A 320 -32.22 -13.62 -3.11
C LYS A 320 -33.14 -12.47 -2.68
N ASP A 321 -33.67 -12.49 -1.45
CA ASP A 321 -34.49 -11.40 -0.90
C ASP A 321 -33.75 -10.06 -0.95
N LEU A 322 -32.48 -10.04 -0.54
CA LEU A 322 -31.65 -8.84 -0.61
C LEU A 322 -31.44 -8.36 -2.07
N MET A 323 -31.21 -9.28 -3.01
CA MET A 323 -31.06 -8.95 -4.43
C MET A 323 -32.36 -8.39 -5.02
N ILE A 324 -33.50 -8.95 -4.62
CA ILE A 324 -34.84 -8.47 -4.97
C ILE A 324 -35.04 -7.03 -4.47
N TYR A 325 -34.74 -6.77 -3.19
CA TYR A 325 -34.82 -5.43 -2.61
C TYR A 325 -33.97 -4.42 -3.39
N ASN A 326 -32.71 -4.76 -3.69
CA ASN A 326 -31.82 -3.89 -4.45
C ASN A 326 -32.30 -3.64 -5.89
N GLY A 327 -32.88 -4.66 -6.53
CA GLY A 327 -33.50 -4.53 -7.85
C GLY A 327 -34.67 -3.55 -7.83
N LEU A 328 -35.61 -3.72 -6.88
CA LEU A 328 -36.75 -2.83 -6.73
C LEU A 328 -36.33 -1.39 -6.38
N LYS A 329 -35.33 -1.22 -5.50
CA LYS A 329 -34.78 0.10 -5.14
C LYS A 329 -34.19 0.82 -6.35
N LYS A 330 -33.53 0.10 -7.27
CA LYS A 330 -32.90 0.67 -8.46
C LYS A 330 -33.92 1.05 -9.54
N ILE A 331 -34.93 0.21 -9.74
CA ILE A 331 -35.96 0.40 -10.77
C ILE A 331 -37.02 1.43 -10.31
N GLY A 332 -37.33 1.45 -9.01
CA GLY A 332 -38.43 2.25 -8.46
C GLY A 332 -39.75 1.47 -8.46
N TYR A 333 -40.60 1.76 -7.47
CA TYR A 333 -41.86 1.02 -7.28
C TYR A 333 -42.84 1.23 -8.44
N GLU A 334 -42.96 2.45 -8.95
CA GLU A 334 -43.84 2.77 -10.07
C GLU A 334 -43.45 2.03 -11.34
N ASP A 335 -42.17 2.03 -11.70
CA ASP A 335 -41.70 1.32 -12.89
C ASP A 335 -41.79 -0.20 -12.72
N PHE A 336 -41.53 -0.72 -11.51
CA PHE A 336 -41.77 -2.13 -11.21
C PHE A 336 -43.25 -2.50 -11.40
N LYS A 337 -44.17 -1.69 -10.87
CA LYS A 337 -45.61 -1.93 -10.95
C LYS A 337 -46.15 -1.79 -12.38
N ASN A 338 -45.65 -0.81 -13.13
CA ASN A 338 -46.16 -0.49 -14.47
C ASN A 338 -45.52 -1.33 -15.57
N PHE A 339 -44.28 -1.80 -15.38
CA PHE A 339 -43.53 -2.50 -16.44
C PHE A 339 -43.12 -3.93 -16.10
N ILE A 340 -42.96 -4.30 -14.83
CA ILE A 340 -42.52 -5.67 -14.46
C ILE A 340 -43.70 -6.55 -14.01
N VAL A 341 -44.54 -6.06 -13.10
CA VAL A 341 -45.72 -6.80 -12.62
C VAL A 341 -46.64 -7.28 -13.77
N PRO A 342 -46.90 -6.49 -14.84
CA PRO A 342 -47.75 -6.93 -15.94
C PRO A 342 -47.14 -8.06 -16.77
N LEU A 343 -45.81 -8.21 -16.80
CA LEU A 343 -45.11 -9.28 -17.52
C LEU A 343 -45.22 -10.63 -16.79
N VAL A 344 -45.57 -10.61 -15.51
CA VAL A 344 -45.76 -11.83 -14.72
C VAL A 344 -47.12 -12.45 -15.02
N ASN A 345 -47.14 -13.78 -15.12
CA ASN A 345 -48.35 -14.57 -15.35
C ASN A 345 -49.46 -14.16 -14.38
N SER A 346 -50.64 -13.87 -14.92
CA SER A 346 -51.80 -13.35 -14.18
C SER A 346 -52.21 -14.25 -12.99
N LYS A 347 -52.00 -15.57 -13.08
CA LYS A 347 -52.34 -16.53 -12.01
C LYS A 347 -51.49 -16.39 -10.75
N VAL A 348 -50.27 -15.86 -10.86
CA VAL A 348 -49.32 -15.72 -9.74
C VAL A 348 -48.90 -14.28 -9.47
N ARG A 349 -49.38 -13.33 -10.29
CA ARG A 349 -49.00 -11.91 -10.26
C ARG A 349 -49.18 -11.27 -8.89
N THR A 350 -50.34 -11.43 -8.27
CA THR A 350 -50.64 -10.85 -6.95
C THR A 350 -49.72 -11.41 -5.86
N LYS A 351 -49.45 -12.72 -5.92
CA LYS A 351 -48.53 -13.39 -4.99
C LYS A 351 -47.09 -12.87 -5.18
N PHE A 352 -46.63 -12.79 -6.43
CA PHE A 352 -45.32 -12.23 -6.77
C PHE A 352 -45.17 -10.79 -6.28
N GLU A 353 -46.13 -9.90 -6.59
CA GLU A 353 -46.08 -8.51 -6.13
C GLU A 353 -46.05 -8.42 -4.59
N SER A 354 -46.88 -9.21 -3.90
CA SER A 354 -46.89 -9.28 -2.44
C SER A 354 -45.58 -9.76 -1.85
N GLU A 355 -44.96 -10.79 -2.42
CA GLU A 355 -43.66 -11.32 -1.97
C GLU A 355 -42.55 -10.26 -2.13
N ILE A 356 -42.49 -9.59 -3.29
CA ILE A 356 -41.51 -8.54 -3.56
C ILE A 356 -41.72 -7.33 -2.64
N LEU A 357 -42.98 -6.95 -2.36
CA LEU A 357 -43.31 -5.86 -1.44
C LEU A 357 -43.00 -6.21 0.02
N GLN A 358 -43.24 -7.45 0.43
CA GLN A 358 -42.88 -7.95 1.75
C GLN A 358 -41.36 -7.89 1.93
N VAL A 359 -40.60 -8.43 0.98
CA VAL A 359 -39.14 -8.32 0.95
C VAL A 359 -38.71 -6.85 0.97
N ASN A 360 -39.34 -5.98 0.18
CA ASN A 360 -39.01 -4.56 0.22
C ASN A 360 -39.23 -3.98 1.62
N SER A 361 -40.36 -4.26 2.27
CA SER A 361 -40.68 -3.77 3.60
C SER A 361 -39.70 -4.25 4.67
N GLU A 362 -39.25 -5.51 4.59
CA GLU A 362 -38.24 -6.09 5.49
C GLU A 362 -36.90 -5.33 5.40
N PHE A 363 -36.58 -4.78 4.23
CA PHE A 363 -35.30 -4.12 3.94
C PHE A 363 -35.38 -2.58 3.81
N ARG A 364 -36.58 -1.98 3.72
CA ARG A 364 -36.82 -0.53 3.51
C ARG A 364 -36.30 0.34 4.66
N ASP A 365 -36.44 -0.11 5.89
CA ASP A 365 -35.97 0.59 7.10
C ASP A 365 -34.45 0.42 7.35
N MET A 366 -33.74 -0.34 6.51
CA MET A 366 -32.29 -0.53 6.67
C MET A 366 -31.47 0.68 6.17
N SER A 367 -32.11 1.63 5.48
CA SER A 367 -31.50 2.91 5.06
C SER A 367 -31.03 3.80 6.21
N LYS A 368 -31.46 3.51 7.46
CA LYS A 368 -31.09 4.24 8.67
C LYS A 368 -29.72 3.86 9.26
N TYR A 369 -29.00 2.90 8.67
CA TYR A 369 -27.72 2.42 9.18
C TYR A 369 -26.58 2.76 8.20
N GLY A 370 -25.83 3.81 8.53
CA GLY A 370 -24.93 4.52 7.63
C GLY A 370 -23.50 3.98 7.50
N ASN A 371 -23.24 2.69 7.68
CA ASN A 371 -21.88 2.14 7.66
C ASN A 371 -21.61 1.16 6.49
N SER A 372 -21.39 1.67 5.27
CA SER A 372 -20.89 0.86 4.15
C SER A 372 -19.38 0.54 4.30
N TYR A 373 -18.90 -0.49 3.59
CA TYR A 373 -17.46 -0.80 3.56
C TYR A 373 -16.64 0.33 2.94
N GLU A 374 -17.20 0.98 1.91
CA GLU A 374 -16.68 2.20 1.30
C GLU A 374 -16.48 3.30 2.34
N ARG A 375 -17.53 3.74 3.06
CA ARG A 375 -17.42 4.82 4.04
C ARG A 375 -16.39 4.54 5.12
N LYS A 376 -16.31 3.29 5.59
CA LYS A 376 -15.29 2.87 6.56
C LYS A 376 -13.89 3.00 5.99
N PHE A 377 -13.70 2.54 4.76
CA PHE A 377 -12.42 2.63 4.06
C PHE A 377 -12.02 4.09 3.82
N LEU A 378 -12.89 4.91 3.23
CA LEU A 378 -12.64 6.31 2.93
C LEU A 378 -12.34 7.12 4.19
N ARG A 379 -13.12 6.94 5.27
CA ARG A 379 -12.87 7.61 6.55
C ARG A 379 -11.53 7.21 7.17
N ALA A 380 -11.18 5.92 7.12
CA ALA A 380 -9.90 5.44 7.63
C ALA A 380 -8.73 5.98 6.80
N LEU A 381 -8.88 6.03 5.47
CA LEU A 381 -7.89 6.59 4.56
C LEU A 381 -7.69 8.08 4.81
N GLU A 382 -8.75 8.87 4.85
CA GLU A 382 -8.73 10.29 5.13
C GLU A 382 -8.06 10.58 6.48
N THR A 383 -8.49 9.90 7.55
CA THR A 383 -7.90 10.04 8.89
C THR A 383 -6.40 9.76 8.86
N LYS A 384 -6.00 8.71 8.14
CA LYS A 384 -4.59 8.31 8.02
C LYS A 384 -3.78 9.35 7.24
N LEU A 385 -4.29 9.86 6.13
CA LEU A 385 -3.62 10.88 5.32
C LEU A 385 -3.48 12.20 6.09
N ASN A 386 -4.52 12.62 6.83
CA ASN A 386 -4.45 13.79 7.70
C ASN A 386 -3.36 13.66 8.78
N SER A 387 -3.16 12.47 9.35
CA SER A 387 -2.08 12.22 10.33
C SER A 387 -0.65 12.34 9.76
N LEU A 388 -0.50 12.40 8.44
CA LEU A 388 0.78 12.53 7.74
C LEU A 388 1.02 13.96 7.22
N ARG A 389 0.05 14.87 7.36
CA ARG A 389 0.18 16.26 6.94
C ARG A 389 1.17 17.01 7.83
N ILE A 390 1.81 18.01 7.23
CA ILE A 390 2.61 19.00 7.95
C ILE A 390 1.62 19.94 8.63
N SER A 391 1.72 20.04 9.95
CA SER A 391 0.90 20.89 10.81
C SER A 391 1.26 22.36 10.71
#